data_AF-A0A349HU69-F1
#
_entry.id   AF-A0A349HU69-F1
#
_cell.length_a   1.000
_cell.length_b   1.000
_cell.length_c   1.000
_cell.angle_alpha   90.00
_cell.angle_beta   90.00
_cell.angle_gamma   90.00
#
_symmetry.space_group_name_H-M   'P 1'
#
loop_
_entity.id
_entity.type
_entity.pdbx_description
1 polymer ?
#
loop_
_entity_poly.entity_id
_entity_poly.type
_entity_poly.pdbx_seq_one_letter_code
_entity_poly.pdbx_strand_id
1 'polypeptide(L)'
;MFNKFYKNESGQTLILAALIMVMLIGIGALTLDVGAMTFQRSSLQNAADAAALAGVQNMTSINDIKKAVIDYARSNGLKVREDGAPQGGDTITINTPYKGDSNKVEVIISREVKHHLAGVFGLAKSNISVRAVAEKSGSLGAAFNYAVFHGSEDEPLKFNSSSINVNGDVHSNHEIQFNSLYANIKGTLEAVSELKVNSATVDIEDICRVSSIAKNSSTINVKGSTILNPAPVIEMPDFSDILKAEAQTGITYTGNKTFNSGNFSFNQPIYVDGNLTLNSGNFYFDRPIFVEGKLTINSTHFIGKGIIYAKDDIKVNSASFATTAGTVSLYSGKNIELNSMWADINGFMYAPNGTISMNSMSSKVNGSVIGNIIKLNSGFLKVDYGDGNYDGLPDGGSVRLVE
;
A
#
# COMPACT_ATOMS: atom_id res chain seq x y z
N MET A 1 58.85 -4.54 -72.67
CA MET A 1 57.75 -4.48 -71.68
C MET A 1 58.43 -4.41 -70.32
N PHE A 2 58.51 -3.30 -69.59
CA PHE A 2 57.42 -2.50 -69.05
C PHE A 2 57.95 -1.07 -68.79
N ASN A 3 57.35 -0.08 -69.42
CA ASN A 3 57.40 1.30 -68.94
C ASN A 3 56.01 1.62 -68.40
N LYS A 4 55.87 1.95 -67.11
CA LYS A 4 54.68 2.63 -66.61
C LYS A 4 55.03 3.60 -65.49
N PHE A 5 54.57 4.82 -65.71
CA PHE A 5 54.80 6.06 -64.97
C PHE A 5 54.31 6.00 -63.52
N TYR A 6 55.20 6.27 -62.55
CA TYR A 6 54.81 6.85 -61.27
C TYR A 6 54.80 8.38 -61.42
N LYS A 7 53.61 8.95 -61.66
CA LYS A 7 53.37 10.39 -61.50
C LYS A 7 53.04 10.66 -60.03
N ASN A 8 53.77 11.59 -59.41
CA ASN A 8 53.55 12.09 -58.06
C ASN A 8 52.21 12.84 -57.96
N GLU A 9 51.18 12.22 -57.38
CA GLU A 9 49.92 12.86 -56.92
C GLU A 9 49.88 13.06 -55.39
N SER A 10 51.05 13.17 -54.76
CA SER A 10 51.20 13.26 -53.30
C SER A 10 50.68 14.57 -52.68
N GLY A 11 50.52 15.65 -53.47
CA GLY A 11 50.02 16.93 -52.97
C GLY A 11 48.49 17.00 -52.85
N GLN A 12 47.75 16.54 -53.87
CA GLN A 12 46.28 16.59 -53.87
C GLN A 12 45.67 15.56 -52.93
N THR A 13 46.29 14.37 -52.84
CA THR A 13 45.89 13.32 -51.90
C THR A 13 46.01 13.79 -50.45
N LEU A 14 47.03 14.61 -50.13
CA LEU A 14 47.21 15.18 -48.79
C LEU A 14 46.06 16.15 -48.42
N ILE A 15 45.67 17.02 -49.35
CA ILE A 15 44.56 17.98 -49.14
C ILE A 15 43.24 17.24 -48.97
N LEU A 16 42.97 16.24 -49.82
CA LEU A 16 41.75 15.44 -49.74
C LEU A 16 41.71 14.63 -48.43
N ALA A 17 42.82 14.01 -48.04
CA ALA A 17 42.93 13.28 -46.78
C ALA A 17 42.74 14.19 -45.56
N ALA A 18 43.28 15.41 -45.58
CA ALA A 18 43.07 16.40 -44.52
C ALA A 18 41.59 16.82 -44.40
N LEU A 19 40.91 17.07 -45.51
CA LEU A 19 39.48 17.40 -45.51
C LEU A 19 38.61 16.24 -45.00
N ILE A 20 38.91 15.00 -45.41
CA ILE A 20 38.19 13.82 -44.94
C ILE A 20 38.44 13.59 -43.44
N MET A 21 39.67 13.76 -42.95
CA MET A 21 39.96 13.65 -41.51
C MET A 21 39.16 14.65 -40.69
N VAL A 22 39.09 15.92 -41.11
CA VAL A 22 38.29 16.94 -40.44
C VAL A 22 36.80 16.56 -40.45
N MET A 23 36.29 16.06 -41.58
CA MET A 23 34.91 15.58 -41.69
C MET A 23 34.63 14.40 -40.74
N LEU A 24 35.52 13.40 -40.69
CA LEU A 24 35.38 12.23 -39.83
C LEU A 24 35.43 12.61 -38.34
N ILE A 25 36.33 13.52 -37.96
CA ILE A 25 36.40 14.05 -36.59
C ILE A 25 35.12 14.81 -36.25
N GLY A 26 34.58 15.62 -37.17
CA GLY A 26 33.32 16.33 -36.98
C GLY A 26 32.11 15.41 -36.79
N ILE A 27 32.01 14.34 -37.57
CA ILE A 27 30.93 13.34 -37.44
C ILE A 27 31.09 12.52 -36.15
N GLY A 28 32.31 12.10 -35.82
CA GLY A 28 32.61 11.40 -34.58
C GLY A 28 32.28 12.24 -33.35
N ALA A 29 32.62 13.52 -33.39
CA ALA A 29 32.29 14.48 -32.36
C ALA A 29 30.78 14.65 -32.14
N LEU A 30 30.02 14.81 -33.23
CA LEU A 30 28.56 14.90 -33.16
C LEU A 30 27.94 13.63 -32.57
N THR A 31 28.47 12.46 -32.97
CA THR A 31 27.99 11.16 -32.48
C THR A 31 28.19 11.02 -30.97
N LEU A 32 29.33 11.48 -30.44
CA LEU A 32 29.63 11.45 -29.01
C LEU A 32 28.70 12.36 -28.21
N ASP A 33 28.49 13.60 -28.65
CA ASP A 33 27.60 14.55 -27.96
C ASP A 33 26.14 14.06 -27.98
N VAL A 34 25.65 13.53 -29.11
CA VAL A 34 24.30 12.95 -29.20
C VAL A 34 24.17 11.68 -28.34
N GLY A 35 25.20 10.84 -28.32
CA GLY A 35 25.26 9.65 -27.46
C GLY A 35 25.21 10.00 -25.97
N ALA A 36 25.99 11.00 -25.54
CA ALA A 36 25.96 11.48 -24.16
C ALA A 36 24.60 12.11 -23.80
N MET A 37 24.02 12.90 -24.70
CA MET A 37 22.73 13.55 -24.50
C MET A 37 21.59 12.52 -24.36
N THR A 38 21.57 11.50 -25.21
CA THR A 38 20.55 10.42 -25.18
C THR A 38 20.67 9.57 -23.92
N PHE A 39 21.89 9.24 -23.48
CA PHE A 39 22.13 8.56 -22.22
C PHE A 39 21.63 9.37 -21.01
N GLN A 40 21.95 10.67 -20.97
CA GLN A 40 21.47 11.55 -19.91
C GLN A 40 19.95 11.69 -19.91
N ARG A 41 19.33 11.80 -21.09
CA ARG A 41 17.86 11.85 -21.22
C ARG A 41 17.20 10.59 -20.68
N SER A 42 17.74 9.40 -21.00
CA SER A 42 17.23 8.13 -20.48
C SER A 42 17.36 8.05 -18.95
N SER A 43 18.51 8.45 -18.40
CA SER A 43 18.72 8.50 -16.95
C SER A 43 17.75 9.47 -16.26
N LEU A 44 17.47 10.64 -16.86
CA LEU A 44 16.52 11.58 -16.31
C LEU A 44 15.09 11.05 -16.37
N GLN A 45 14.70 10.37 -17.46
CA GLN A 45 13.36 9.77 -17.58
C GLN A 45 13.14 8.74 -16.47
N ASN A 46 14.08 7.82 -16.25
CA ASN A 46 14.00 6.85 -15.16
C ASN A 46 13.86 7.54 -13.78
N ALA A 47 14.56 8.65 -13.56
CA ALA A 47 14.44 9.43 -12.34
C ALA A 47 13.06 10.10 -12.21
N ALA A 48 12.50 10.63 -13.29
CA ALA A 48 11.17 11.23 -13.31
C ALA A 48 10.07 10.19 -13.06
N ASP A 49 10.18 9.02 -13.68
CA ASP A 49 9.24 7.90 -13.51
C ASP A 49 9.23 7.40 -12.06
N ALA A 50 10.42 7.16 -11.48
CA ALA A 50 10.56 6.74 -10.09
C ALA A 50 10.03 7.80 -9.12
N ALA A 51 10.33 9.09 -9.37
CA ALA A 51 9.87 10.18 -8.54
C ALA A 51 8.34 10.38 -8.62
N ALA A 52 7.75 10.27 -9.81
CA ALA A 52 6.30 10.33 -10.00
C ALA A 52 5.60 9.18 -9.25
N LEU A 53 6.13 7.96 -9.36
CA LEU A 53 5.62 6.78 -8.66
C LEU A 53 5.67 6.97 -7.14
N ALA A 54 6.80 7.44 -6.60
CA ALA A 54 6.97 7.72 -5.18
C ALA A 54 6.03 8.84 -4.69
N GLY A 55 5.78 9.86 -5.53
CA GLY A 55 4.88 10.96 -5.22
C GLY A 55 3.44 10.49 -5.02
N VAL A 56 2.92 9.66 -5.93
CA VAL A 56 1.56 9.13 -5.79
C VAL A 56 1.44 8.06 -4.68
N GLN A 57 2.51 7.34 -4.35
CA GLN A 57 2.53 6.41 -3.21
C GLN A 57 2.29 7.14 -1.88
N ASN A 58 2.86 8.34 -1.71
CA ASN A 58 2.78 9.15 -0.50
C ASN A 58 1.70 10.25 -0.58
N MET A 59 0.57 9.95 -1.24
CA MET A 59 -0.60 10.84 -1.35
C MET A 59 -1.40 10.98 -0.05
N THR A 60 -0.78 11.56 0.98
CA THR A 60 -1.45 11.94 2.24
C THR A 60 -1.71 13.46 2.28
N SER A 61 -0.78 14.25 1.75
CA SER A 61 -0.85 15.71 1.63
C SER A 61 0.01 16.19 0.47
N ILE A 62 -0.26 17.38 -0.07
CA ILE A 62 0.56 18.02 -1.12
C ILE A 62 2.03 18.15 -0.66
N ASN A 63 2.27 18.39 0.63
CA ASN A 63 3.63 18.52 1.16
C ASN A 63 4.37 17.18 1.19
N ASP A 64 3.68 16.08 1.52
CA ASP A 64 4.26 14.73 1.56
C ASP A 64 4.58 14.23 0.15
N ILE A 65 3.69 14.51 -0.82
CA ILE A 65 3.93 14.25 -2.25
C ILE A 65 5.21 14.98 -2.68
N LYS A 66 5.30 16.29 -2.40
CA LYS A 66 6.48 17.08 -2.81
C LYS A 66 7.75 16.54 -2.18
N LYS A 67 7.74 16.23 -0.89
CA LYS A 67 8.89 15.69 -0.18
C LYS A 67 9.34 14.36 -0.77
N ALA A 68 8.41 13.42 -0.95
CA ALA A 68 8.71 12.10 -1.54
C ALA A 68 9.28 12.21 -2.96
N VAL A 69 8.68 13.04 -3.81
CA VAL A 69 9.17 13.28 -5.18
C VAL A 69 10.60 13.85 -5.16
N ILE A 70 10.88 14.83 -4.29
CA ILE A 70 12.21 15.45 -4.17
C ILE A 70 13.24 14.43 -3.65
N ASP A 71 12.90 13.68 -2.61
CA ASP A 71 13.82 12.69 -2.00
C ASP A 71 14.21 11.61 -3.01
N TYR A 72 13.25 11.06 -3.76
CA TYR A 72 13.51 10.07 -4.81
C TYR A 72 14.22 10.66 -6.03
N ALA A 73 13.93 11.90 -6.42
CA ALA A 73 14.68 12.55 -7.50
C ALA A 73 16.16 12.73 -7.11
N ARG A 74 16.42 13.11 -5.84
CA ARG A 74 17.78 13.28 -5.31
C ARG A 74 18.53 11.95 -5.17
N SER A 75 17.86 10.88 -4.74
CA SER A 75 18.47 9.55 -4.70
C SER A 75 18.86 9.04 -6.10
N ASN A 76 18.17 9.50 -7.14
CA ASN A 76 18.48 9.24 -8.54
C ASN A 76 19.49 10.25 -9.16
N GLY A 77 20.16 11.05 -8.32
CA GLY A 77 21.24 11.93 -8.76
C GLY A 77 20.80 13.28 -9.30
N LEU A 78 19.57 13.71 -9.04
CA LEU A 78 19.13 15.07 -9.32
C LEU A 78 19.68 16.05 -8.27
N LYS A 79 20.25 17.17 -8.73
CA LYS A 79 20.81 18.21 -7.87
C LYS A 79 19.75 19.27 -7.59
N VAL A 80 18.90 19.03 -6.59
CA VAL A 80 17.94 20.03 -6.12
C VAL A 80 18.01 20.13 -4.60
N ARG A 81 17.63 21.29 -4.06
CA ARG A 81 17.54 21.51 -2.61
C ARG A 81 16.35 20.74 -2.02
N GLU A 82 16.28 20.67 -0.68
CA GLU A 82 15.17 20.01 0.04
C GLU A 82 13.81 20.65 -0.23
N ASP A 83 13.79 21.94 -0.58
CA ASP A 83 12.60 22.69 -0.97
C ASP A 83 12.25 22.54 -2.48
N GLY A 84 13.03 21.75 -3.22
CA GLY A 84 12.88 21.58 -4.67
C GLY A 84 13.49 22.72 -5.49
N ALA A 85 14.16 23.69 -4.87
CA ALA A 85 14.77 24.80 -5.59
C ALA A 85 15.96 24.31 -6.46
N PRO A 86 16.17 24.94 -7.64
CA PRO A 86 17.22 24.54 -8.57
C PRO A 86 18.62 24.55 -7.95
N GLN A 87 19.43 23.52 -8.26
CA GLN A 87 20.85 23.49 -7.90
C GLN A 87 21.66 22.83 -9.02
N GLY A 88 22.87 23.36 -9.29
CA GLY A 88 23.77 22.74 -10.27
C GLY A 88 23.22 22.56 -11.69
N GLY A 89 22.21 23.34 -12.10
CA GLY A 89 21.58 23.28 -13.42
C GLY A 89 20.39 22.32 -13.54
N ASP A 90 20.01 21.64 -12.45
CA ASP A 90 18.85 20.76 -12.39
C ASP A 90 17.63 21.50 -11.80
N THR A 91 16.45 21.19 -12.33
CA THR A 91 15.16 21.73 -11.90
C THR A 91 14.14 20.60 -11.83
N ILE A 92 13.19 20.70 -10.89
CA ILE A 92 12.06 19.79 -10.77
C ILE A 92 10.77 20.60 -10.64
N THR A 93 9.74 20.20 -11.37
CA THR A 93 8.39 20.77 -11.27
C THR A 93 7.42 19.64 -10.94
N ILE A 94 6.56 19.87 -9.95
CA ILE A 94 5.62 18.88 -9.41
C ILE A 94 4.21 19.45 -9.55
N ASN A 95 3.42 18.84 -10.42
CA ASN A 95 2.04 19.26 -10.66
C ASN A 95 1.09 18.23 -10.02
N THR A 96 0.42 18.66 -8.95
CA THR A 96 -0.61 17.90 -8.24
C THR A 96 -1.69 18.85 -7.71
N PRO A 97 -2.99 18.59 -7.95
CA PRO A 97 -3.56 17.52 -8.78
C PRO A 97 -3.26 17.70 -10.28
N TYR A 98 -2.86 16.63 -10.99
CA TYR A 98 -2.58 16.73 -12.43
C TYR A 98 -3.88 16.81 -13.24
N LYS A 99 -4.05 17.89 -14.01
CA LYS A 99 -5.28 18.18 -14.80
C LYS A 99 -6.58 18.13 -13.97
N GLY A 100 -6.50 18.41 -12.67
CA GLY A 100 -7.64 18.37 -11.75
C GLY A 100 -7.95 16.99 -11.16
N ASP A 101 -7.17 15.95 -11.49
CA ASP A 101 -7.29 14.61 -10.91
C ASP A 101 -6.34 14.47 -9.70
N SER A 102 -6.91 14.34 -8.51
CA SER A 102 -6.16 14.23 -7.25
C SER A 102 -5.40 12.92 -7.09
N ASN A 103 -5.67 11.91 -7.93
CA ASN A 103 -4.99 10.63 -7.89
C ASN A 103 -3.77 10.59 -8.84
N LYS A 104 -3.45 11.72 -9.48
CA LYS A 104 -2.34 11.84 -10.45
C LYS A 104 -1.33 12.89 -10.04
N VAL A 105 -0.05 12.54 -10.15
CA VAL A 105 1.07 13.46 -9.99
C VAL A 105 1.90 13.46 -11.25
N GLU A 106 2.16 14.65 -11.77
CA GLU A 106 3.11 14.87 -12.86
C GLU A 106 4.41 15.41 -12.30
N VAL A 107 5.52 14.79 -12.71
CA VAL A 107 6.88 15.22 -12.39
C VAL A 107 7.59 15.56 -13.69
N ILE A 108 8.10 16.79 -13.77
CA ILE A 108 8.91 17.28 -14.88
C ILE A 108 10.29 17.58 -14.34
N ILE A 109 11.31 16.93 -14.90
CA ILE A 109 12.70 17.15 -14.56
C ILE A 109 13.38 17.82 -15.74
N SER A 110 14.21 18.83 -15.49
CA SER A 110 15.05 19.45 -16.51
C SER A 110 16.49 19.63 -16.02
N ARG A 111 17.46 19.33 -16.87
CA ARG A 111 18.90 19.41 -16.61
C ARG A 111 19.61 20.22 -17.68
N GLU A 112 20.44 21.17 -17.26
CA GLU A 112 21.39 21.86 -18.12
C GLU A 112 22.60 20.95 -18.41
N VAL A 113 22.78 20.60 -19.68
CA VAL A 113 23.90 19.78 -20.14
C VAL A 113 24.89 20.65 -20.89
N LYS A 114 26.16 20.55 -20.50
CA LYS A 114 27.26 21.18 -21.22
C LYS A 114 27.68 20.29 -22.37
N HIS A 115 27.77 20.85 -23.57
CA HIS A 115 28.30 20.15 -24.73
C HIS A 115 29.79 20.40 -24.84
N HIS A 116 30.54 19.33 -25.10
CA HIS A 116 31.99 19.42 -25.21
C HIS A 116 32.41 19.77 -26.64
N LEU A 117 31.77 19.19 -27.65
CA LEU A 117 32.19 19.34 -29.04
C LEU A 117 31.27 20.27 -29.83
N ALA A 118 29.97 20.27 -29.57
CA ALA A 118 29.01 21.24 -30.13
C ALA A 118 29.30 22.68 -29.67
N GLY A 119 30.04 22.85 -28.57
CA GLY A 119 30.56 24.13 -28.13
C GLY A 119 31.47 24.81 -29.18
N VAL A 120 32.17 24.05 -30.01
CA VAL A 120 32.99 24.60 -31.13
C VAL A 120 32.14 25.31 -32.18
N PHE A 121 30.85 24.92 -32.29
CA PHE A 121 29.87 25.53 -33.18
C PHE A 121 28.97 26.56 -32.46
N GLY A 122 29.35 27.01 -31.25
CA GLY A 122 28.59 27.99 -30.48
C GLY A 122 27.42 27.42 -29.68
N LEU A 123 27.19 26.10 -29.70
CA LEU A 123 26.15 25.42 -28.93
C LEU A 123 26.74 24.83 -27.64
N ALA A 124 27.19 25.70 -26.74
CA ALA A 124 27.91 25.28 -25.54
C ALA A 124 27.04 24.52 -24.51
N LYS A 125 25.72 24.71 -24.54
CA LYS A 125 24.79 24.14 -23.57
C LYS A 125 23.41 23.88 -24.17
N SER A 126 22.69 22.92 -23.60
CA SER A 126 21.24 22.73 -23.85
C SER A 126 20.53 22.22 -22.61
N ASN A 127 19.24 22.52 -22.48
CA ASN A 127 18.39 21.93 -21.45
C ASN A 127 17.70 20.68 -21.99
N ILE A 128 17.83 19.56 -21.27
CA ILE A 128 17.07 18.35 -21.52
C ILE A 128 15.92 18.33 -20.51
N SER A 129 14.69 18.19 -20.98
CA SER A 129 13.51 18.02 -20.15
C SER A 129 12.83 16.68 -20.42
N VAL A 130 12.41 16.03 -19.35
CA VAL A 130 11.66 14.78 -19.34
C VAL A 130 10.44 14.92 -18.43
N ARG A 131 9.45 14.07 -18.66
CA ARG A 131 8.15 14.16 -18.01
C ARG A 131 7.64 12.76 -17.72
N ALA A 132 7.10 12.58 -16.52
CA ALA A 132 6.42 11.37 -16.09
C ALA A 132 5.12 11.76 -15.39
N VAL A 133 4.07 10.96 -15.59
CA VAL A 133 2.84 11.06 -14.80
C VAL A 133 2.57 9.69 -14.22
N ALA A 134 2.33 9.65 -12.92
CA ALA A 134 1.87 8.45 -12.24
C ALA A 134 0.44 8.66 -11.75
N GLU A 135 -0.30 7.55 -11.69
CA GLU A 135 -1.65 7.45 -11.13
C GLU A 135 -1.62 6.42 -10.02
N LYS A 136 -2.28 6.74 -8.91
CA LYS A 136 -2.69 5.76 -7.91
C LYS A 136 -4.14 5.38 -8.20
N SER A 137 -4.35 4.19 -8.77
CA SER A 137 -5.70 3.68 -9.02
C SER A 137 -6.17 2.85 -7.84
N GLY A 138 -7.35 3.20 -7.31
CA GLY A 138 -8.08 2.39 -6.32
C GLY A 138 -7.46 2.35 -4.93
N SER A 139 -7.52 3.41 -4.13
CA SER A 139 -7.30 3.21 -2.69
C SER A 139 -8.43 2.33 -2.14
N LEU A 140 -8.10 1.26 -1.39
CA LEU A 140 -9.09 0.50 -0.59
C LEU A 140 -9.73 1.37 0.51
N GLY A 141 -9.47 2.68 0.55
CA GLY A 141 -9.84 3.58 1.64
C GLY A 141 -8.72 3.67 2.68
N ALA A 142 -8.67 4.80 3.39
CA ALA A 142 -7.67 5.03 4.42
C ALA A 142 -7.79 4.04 5.60
N ALA A 143 -8.98 3.50 5.86
CA ALA A 143 -9.22 2.48 6.88
C ALA A 143 -8.32 1.23 6.73
N PHE A 144 -7.89 0.93 5.51
CA PHE A 144 -7.04 -0.21 5.20
C PHE A 144 -5.54 0.06 5.39
N ASN A 145 -5.14 1.22 5.90
CA ASN A 145 -3.74 1.51 6.26
C ASN A 145 -3.38 1.13 7.70
N TYR A 146 -4.35 0.61 8.47
CA TYR A 146 -4.18 0.37 9.91
C TYR A 146 -4.23 -1.12 10.22
N ALA A 147 -3.44 -1.54 11.22
CA ALA A 147 -3.52 -2.86 11.82
C ALA A 147 -4.85 -3.06 12.54
N VAL A 148 -5.31 -2.03 13.26
CA VAL A 148 -6.61 -2.01 13.93
C VAL A 148 -7.31 -0.69 13.60
N PHE A 149 -8.49 -0.78 13.00
CA PHE A 149 -9.30 0.36 12.61
C PHE A 149 -10.72 0.26 13.18
N HIS A 150 -11.10 1.23 14.01
CA HIS A 150 -12.43 1.31 14.60
C HIS A 150 -13.21 2.48 14.01
N GLY A 151 -14.31 2.17 13.31
CA GLY A 151 -15.07 3.14 12.51
C GLY A 151 -16.20 3.88 13.23
N SER A 152 -16.62 3.44 14.41
CA SER A 152 -17.74 4.06 15.13
C SER A 152 -17.36 5.44 15.62
N GLU A 153 -18.26 6.41 15.44
CA GLU A 153 -18.18 7.75 16.03
C GLU A 153 -18.90 7.83 17.39
N ASP A 154 -19.71 6.82 17.73
CA ASP A 154 -20.59 6.82 18.91
C ASP A 154 -20.08 5.95 20.06
N GLU A 155 -19.20 4.98 19.77
CA GLU A 155 -18.75 3.98 20.74
C GLU A 155 -17.22 3.92 20.76
N PRO A 156 -16.58 3.68 21.93
CA PRO A 156 -15.13 3.59 22.02
C PRO A 156 -14.57 2.25 21.52
N LEU A 157 -13.36 2.32 20.95
CA LEU A 157 -12.51 1.14 20.75
C LEU A 157 -11.98 0.66 22.09
N LYS A 158 -12.51 -0.47 22.59
CA LYS A 158 -12.10 -1.07 23.86
C LYS A 158 -11.20 -2.28 23.64
N PHE A 159 -9.98 -2.19 24.14
CA PHE A 159 -9.10 -3.34 24.29
C PHE A 159 -9.28 -3.95 25.68
N ASN A 160 -9.97 -5.09 25.76
CA ASN A 160 -10.19 -5.86 26.99
C ASN A 160 -9.32 -7.12 26.98
N SER A 161 -8.00 -6.92 26.99
CA SER A 161 -7.02 -8.00 26.87
C SER A 161 -5.91 -7.85 27.89
N SER A 162 -5.42 -8.93 28.48
CA SER A 162 -4.36 -8.82 29.49
C SER A 162 -3.05 -8.29 28.88
N SER A 163 -2.72 -8.71 27.66
CA SER A 163 -1.56 -8.23 26.91
C SER A 163 -1.92 -7.96 25.46
N ILE A 164 -1.46 -6.82 24.94
CA ILE A 164 -1.73 -6.35 23.57
C ILE A 164 -0.40 -6.05 22.90
N ASN A 165 -0.21 -6.59 21.70
CA ASN A 165 0.91 -6.28 20.83
C ASN A 165 0.40 -5.99 19.41
N VAL A 166 0.55 -4.75 18.95
CA VAL A 166 0.17 -4.36 17.60
C VAL A 166 1.42 -3.92 16.85
N ASN A 167 1.79 -4.67 15.83
CA ASN A 167 2.83 -4.32 14.88
C ASN A 167 2.19 -3.60 13.68
N GLY A 168 1.96 -2.29 13.84
CA GLY A 168 1.34 -1.42 12.85
C GLY A 168 0.55 -0.29 13.52
N ASP A 169 -0.15 0.50 12.70
CA ASP A 169 -0.91 1.67 13.16
C ASP A 169 -2.30 1.29 13.70
N VAL A 170 -2.81 2.10 14.62
CA VAL A 170 -4.13 1.93 15.25
C VAL A 170 -4.91 3.23 15.14
N HIS A 171 -6.15 3.14 14.65
CA HIS A 171 -7.06 4.28 14.52
C HIS A 171 -8.43 4.01 15.15
N SER A 172 -9.03 5.06 15.72
CA SER A 172 -10.42 5.07 16.12
C SER A 172 -11.12 6.38 15.75
N ASN A 173 -12.29 6.27 15.13
CA ASN A 173 -13.21 7.39 14.90
C ASN A 173 -13.85 7.92 16.20
N HIS A 174 -13.55 7.30 17.35
CA HIS A 174 -13.97 7.73 18.68
C HIS A 174 -12.82 7.57 19.71
N GLU A 175 -13.12 7.46 21.00
CA GLU A 175 -12.15 7.17 22.06
C GLU A 175 -11.44 5.83 21.84
N ILE A 176 -10.17 5.74 22.25
CA ILE A 176 -9.45 4.47 22.44
C ILE A 176 -9.31 4.23 23.94
N GLN A 177 -9.74 3.06 24.40
CA GLN A 177 -9.65 2.64 25.79
C GLN A 177 -8.84 1.35 25.94
N PHE A 178 -7.73 1.43 26.68
CA PHE A 178 -6.94 0.25 27.07
C PHE A 178 -7.31 -0.23 28.48
N ASN A 179 -7.97 -1.39 28.55
CA ASN A 179 -8.24 -2.13 29.79
C ASN A 179 -7.34 -3.39 29.82
N SER A 180 -6.03 -3.17 29.92
CA SER A 180 -5.00 -4.22 29.81
C SER A 180 -4.02 -4.21 30.95
N LEU A 181 -3.17 -5.23 31.09
CA LEU A 181 -2.00 -5.10 31.94
C LEU A 181 -0.90 -4.35 31.18
N TYR A 182 -0.63 -4.77 29.94
CA TYR A 182 0.37 -4.19 29.06
C TYR A 182 -0.17 -4.01 27.64
N ALA A 183 0.13 -2.88 27.01
CA ALA A 183 -0.08 -2.67 25.58
C ALA A 183 1.20 -2.15 24.92
N ASN A 184 1.56 -2.73 23.77
CA ASN A 184 2.68 -2.29 22.95
C ASN A 184 2.20 -2.04 21.52
N ILE A 185 2.29 -0.80 21.05
CA ILE A 185 1.93 -0.35 19.71
C ILE A 185 3.21 0.08 19.00
N LYS A 186 3.60 -0.65 17.95
CA LYS A 186 4.83 -0.37 17.18
C LYS A 186 4.66 0.77 16.17
N GLY A 187 3.43 1.12 15.82
CA GLY A 187 3.11 2.22 14.91
C GLY A 187 2.55 3.45 15.61
N THR A 188 1.84 4.25 14.84
CA THR A 188 1.04 5.38 15.31
C THR A 188 -0.24 4.90 15.97
N LEU A 189 -0.57 5.50 17.13
CA LEU A 189 -1.86 5.38 17.80
C LEU A 189 -2.61 6.70 17.64
N GLU A 190 -3.77 6.68 16.99
CA GLU A 190 -4.55 7.89 16.80
C GLU A 190 -6.06 7.70 17.03
N ALA A 191 -6.69 8.77 17.50
CA ALA A 191 -8.11 8.79 17.80
C ALA A 191 -8.72 10.17 17.52
N VAL A 192 -9.99 10.20 17.12
CA VAL A 192 -10.77 11.44 16.96
C VAL A 192 -11.12 12.06 18.33
N SER A 193 -11.11 11.26 19.39
CA SER A 193 -11.44 11.67 20.76
C SER A 193 -10.28 11.37 21.73
N GLU A 194 -10.61 10.97 22.95
CA GLU A 194 -9.67 10.71 24.05
C GLU A 194 -8.92 9.37 23.92
N LEU A 195 -7.69 9.33 24.46
CA LEU A 195 -7.04 8.09 24.87
C LEU A 195 -7.26 7.86 26.37
N LYS A 196 -7.96 6.79 26.72
CA LYS A 196 -8.21 6.37 28.10
C LYS A 196 -7.38 5.14 28.47
N VAL A 197 -6.48 5.31 29.43
CA VAL A 197 -5.55 4.27 29.84
C VAL A 197 -5.88 3.79 31.25
N ASN A 198 -6.37 2.54 31.30
CA ASN A 198 -6.58 1.75 32.52
C ASN A 198 -5.63 0.54 32.51
N SER A 199 -4.36 0.78 32.16
CA SER A 199 -3.33 -0.27 32.05
C SER A 199 -2.14 -0.01 32.96
N ALA A 200 -1.31 -1.01 33.25
CA ALA A 200 -0.07 -0.76 34.00
C ALA A 200 0.91 0.05 33.13
N THR A 201 1.12 -0.39 31.88
CA THR A 201 1.95 0.30 30.89
C THR A 201 1.33 0.25 29.50
N VAL A 202 1.38 1.38 28.79
CA VAL A 202 1.15 1.46 27.34
C VAL A 202 2.40 2.06 26.70
N ASP A 203 3.02 1.31 25.79
CA ASP A 203 4.17 1.75 25.01
C ASP A 203 3.75 2.00 23.55
N ILE A 204 4.08 3.17 23.02
CA ILE A 204 3.81 3.59 21.64
C ILE A 204 5.13 4.00 21.00
N GLU A 205 5.53 3.36 19.90
CA GLU A 205 6.85 3.57 19.31
C GLU A 205 6.94 4.81 18.41
N ASP A 206 5.84 5.19 17.75
CA ASP A 206 5.82 6.35 16.85
C ASP A 206 5.01 7.51 17.43
N ILE A 207 3.86 7.86 16.85
CA ILE A 207 3.04 9.00 17.25
C ILE A 207 1.87 8.55 18.11
N CYS A 208 1.55 9.32 19.15
CA CYS A 208 0.27 9.28 19.85
C CYS A 208 -0.51 10.57 19.52
N ARG A 209 -1.58 10.47 18.74
CA ARG A 209 -2.38 11.63 18.29
C ARG A 209 -3.84 11.52 18.75
N VAL A 210 -4.24 12.32 19.73
CA VAL A 210 -5.58 12.28 20.34
C VAL A 210 -6.02 13.66 20.81
N SER A 211 -7.28 13.86 21.21
CA SER A 211 -7.74 15.14 21.76
C SER A 211 -7.26 15.38 23.20
N SER A 212 -7.27 14.33 24.02
CA SER A 212 -6.87 14.32 25.43
C SER A 212 -6.37 12.93 25.84
N ILE A 213 -5.67 12.87 26.97
CA ILE A 213 -5.20 11.61 27.55
C ILE A 213 -5.67 11.55 29.00
N ALA A 214 -6.49 10.55 29.32
CA ALA A 214 -6.91 10.22 30.69
C ALA A 214 -6.19 8.94 31.14
N LYS A 215 -5.54 8.99 32.32
CA LYS A 215 -4.80 7.85 32.89
C LYS A 215 -5.20 7.57 34.34
N ASN A 216 -5.35 6.30 34.70
CA ASN A 216 -5.62 5.88 36.07
C ASN A 216 -4.42 5.13 36.68
N SER A 217 -3.47 5.90 37.24
CA SER A 217 -2.20 5.37 37.76
C SER A 217 -1.36 4.59 36.73
N SER A 218 -1.61 4.82 35.44
CA SER A 218 -0.95 4.15 34.32
C SER A 218 0.34 4.84 33.90
N THR A 219 1.29 4.04 33.41
CA THR A 219 2.47 4.52 32.67
C THR A 219 2.15 4.56 31.18
N ILE A 220 2.46 5.67 30.52
CA ILE A 220 2.34 5.80 29.06
C ILE A 220 3.70 6.29 28.54
N ASN A 221 4.33 5.49 27.70
CA ASN A 221 5.60 5.83 27.07
C ASN A 221 5.37 6.01 25.57
N VAL A 222 5.66 7.22 25.07
CA VAL A 222 5.63 7.52 23.63
C VAL A 222 7.05 7.84 23.21
N LYS A 223 7.63 7.03 22.32
CA LYS A 223 9.02 7.20 21.89
C LYS A 223 9.16 8.30 20.83
N GLY A 224 8.19 8.42 19.92
CA GLY A 224 8.10 9.52 18.98
C GLY A 224 7.46 10.75 19.62
N SER A 225 6.31 11.19 19.11
CA SER A 225 5.67 12.44 19.53
C SER A 225 4.26 12.23 20.06
N THR A 226 3.88 13.02 21.06
CA THR A 226 2.48 13.16 21.49
C THR A 226 1.89 14.42 20.89
N ILE A 227 0.78 14.28 20.17
CA ILE A 227 0.06 15.37 19.49
C ILE A 227 -1.35 15.45 20.08
N LEU A 228 -1.63 16.55 20.79
CA LEU A 228 -2.95 16.82 21.35
C LEU A 228 -3.83 17.58 20.35
N ASN A 229 -4.11 16.91 19.24
CA ASN A 229 -4.97 17.39 18.16
C ASN A 229 -5.67 16.17 17.54
N PRO A 230 -7.00 16.09 17.57
CA PRO A 230 -7.72 14.89 17.15
C PRO A 230 -7.37 14.47 15.71
N ALA A 231 -7.40 13.17 15.47
CA ALA A 231 -7.37 12.61 14.12
C ALA A 231 -8.67 12.98 13.38
N PRO A 232 -8.68 12.99 12.03
CA PRO A 232 -9.92 13.11 11.27
C PRO A 232 -10.75 11.81 11.38
N VAL A 233 -12.07 11.92 11.22
CA VAL A 233 -12.94 10.76 10.99
C VAL A 233 -12.58 10.14 9.63
N ILE A 234 -12.47 8.82 9.57
CA ILE A 234 -12.15 8.06 8.38
C ILE A 234 -13.33 7.13 8.03
N GLU A 235 -13.77 7.18 6.78
CA GLU A 235 -14.84 6.33 6.28
C GLU A 235 -14.34 4.95 5.83
N MET A 236 -15.23 3.97 5.88
CA MET A 236 -14.99 2.60 5.43
C MET A 236 -15.76 2.30 4.13
N PRO A 237 -15.08 1.89 3.03
CA PRO A 237 -15.74 1.60 1.76
C PRO A 237 -16.44 0.23 1.70
N ASP A 238 -17.55 0.14 0.97
CA ASP A 238 -18.24 -1.14 0.73
C ASP A 238 -17.69 -1.82 -0.54
N PHE A 239 -17.36 -3.11 -0.46
CA PHE A 239 -16.88 -3.92 -1.60
C PHE A 239 -17.84 -5.05 -1.97
N SER A 240 -19.01 -5.14 -1.33
CA SER A 240 -19.94 -6.27 -1.47
C SER A 240 -20.42 -6.48 -2.91
N ASP A 241 -20.76 -5.42 -3.63
CA ASP A 241 -21.24 -5.51 -5.02
C ASP A 241 -20.19 -6.10 -5.97
N ILE A 242 -18.91 -5.71 -5.81
CA ILE A 242 -17.83 -6.19 -6.68
C ILE A 242 -17.55 -7.69 -6.39
N LEU A 243 -17.54 -8.07 -5.11
CA LEU A 243 -17.39 -9.47 -4.70
C LEU A 243 -18.55 -10.34 -5.18
N LYS A 244 -19.78 -9.80 -5.15
CA LYS A 244 -20.97 -10.47 -5.67
C LYS A 244 -20.84 -10.74 -7.16
N ALA A 245 -20.46 -9.72 -7.93
CA ALA A 245 -20.29 -9.82 -9.37
C ALA A 245 -19.25 -10.89 -9.75
N GLU A 246 -18.11 -10.96 -9.04
CA GLU A 246 -17.11 -12.01 -9.27
C GLU A 246 -17.63 -13.40 -8.87
N ALA A 247 -18.25 -13.53 -7.69
CA ALA A 247 -18.75 -14.81 -7.18
C ALA A 247 -19.78 -15.46 -8.11
N GLN A 248 -20.64 -14.66 -8.73
CA GLN A 248 -21.67 -15.12 -9.66
C GLN A 248 -21.11 -15.69 -10.98
N THR A 249 -19.82 -15.50 -11.27
CA THR A 249 -19.16 -16.11 -12.44
C THR A 249 -18.78 -17.59 -12.23
N GLY A 250 -18.86 -18.07 -10.98
CA GLY A 250 -18.46 -19.41 -10.59
C GLY A 250 -19.62 -20.33 -10.20
N ILE A 251 -19.40 -21.15 -9.19
CA ILE A 251 -20.35 -22.18 -8.74
C ILE A 251 -21.46 -21.51 -7.93
N THR A 252 -22.71 -21.72 -8.34
CA THR A 252 -23.88 -21.22 -7.60
C THR A 252 -24.57 -22.33 -6.82
N TYR A 253 -24.82 -22.08 -5.54
CA TYR A 253 -25.72 -22.87 -4.69
C TYR A 253 -26.99 -22.08 -4.40
N THR A 254 -28.14 -22.56 -4.86
CA THR A 254 -29.45 -21.97 -4.54
C THR A 254 -29.95 -22.49 -3.20
N GLY A 255 -30.32 -21.59 -2.29
CA GLY A 255 -30.75 -21.92 -0.93
C GLY A 255 -29.57 -22.21 0.01
N ASN A 256 -29.90 -22.69 1.22
CA ASN A 256 -28.91 -22.96 2.25
C ASN A 256 -27.96 -24.10 1.84
N LYS A 257 -26.66 -23.91 2.06
CA LYS A 257 -25.62 -24.91 1.77
C LYS A 257 -24.86 -25.28 3.03
N THR A 258 -24.74 -26.58 3.26
CA THR A 258 -23.89 -27.14 4.33
C THR A 258 -22.83 -28.06 3.73
N PHE A 259 -21.58 -27.88 4.16
CA PHE A 259 -20.47 -28.79 3.88
C PHE A 259 -20.10 -29.52 5.16
N ASN A 260 -20.32 -30.84 5.20
CA ASN A 260 -20.08 -31.69 6.37
C ASN A 260 -18.94 -32.68 6.12
N SER A 261 -18.11 -32.91 7.13
CA SER A 261 -17.21 -34.06 7.30
C SER A 261 -16.48 -34.50 6.02
N GLY A 262 -15.61 -33.62 5.50
CA GLY A 262 -14.80 -33.89 4.33
C GLY A 262 -13.81 -32.78 4.02
N ASN A 263 -12.94 -33.01 3.03
CA ASN A 263 -12.07 -31.99 2.46
C ASN A 263 -12.68 -31.51 1.13
N PHE A 264 -12.75 -30.21 0.93
CA PHE A 264 -13.34 -29.61 -0.26
C PHE A 264 -12.34 -28.71 -0.96
N SER A 265 -12.27 -28.77 -2.28
CA SER A 265 -11.37 -27.94 -3.09
C SER A 265 -12.13 -27.26 -4.19
N PHE A 266 -11.98 -25.94 -4.27
CA PHE A 266 -12.64 -25.08 -5.24
C PHE A 266 -11.60 -24.21 -5.95
N ASN A 267 -11.62 -24.21 -7.27
CA ASN A 267 -10.75 -23.39 -8.13
C ASN A 267 -11.54 -22.31 -8.89
N GLN A 268 -12.81 -22.13 -8.53
CA GLN A 268 -13.73 -21.14 -9.09
C GLN A 268 -14.37 -20.35 -7.95
N PRO A 269 -14.85 -19.12 -8.20
CA PRO A 269 -15.66 -18.38 -7.24
C PRO A 269 -16.90 -19.17 -6.81
N ILE A 270 -17.43 -18.88 -5.62
CA ILE A 270 -18.62 -19.56 -5.08
C ILE A 270 -19.65 -18.51 -4.70
N TYR A 271 -20.87 -18.65 -5.20
CA TYR A 271 -22.02 -17.84 -4.80
C TYR A 271 -23.07 -18.73 -4.10
N VAL A 272 -23.50 -18.34 -2.89
CA VAL A 272 -24.52 -19.03 -2.11
C VAL A 272 -25.71 -18.08 -1.91
N ASP A 273 -26.83 -18.40 -2.56
CA ASP A 273 -28.11 -17.69 -2.44
C ASP A 273 -28.89 -18.16 -1.20
N GLY A 274 -28.27 -18.01 -0.03
CA GLY A 274 -28.77 -18.52 1.24
C GLY A 274 -27.68 -18.51 2.31
N ASN A 275 -27.89 -19.26 3.39
CA ASN A 275 -26.89 -19.41 4.45
C ASN A 275 -25.84 -20.46 4.09
N LEU A 276 -24.59 -20.23 4.50
CA LEU A 276 -23.49 -21.19 4.35
C LEU A 276 -23.06 -21.72 5.72
N THR A 277 -23.01 -23.04 5.87
CA THR A 277 -22.47 -23.70 7.07
C THR A 277 -21.30 -24.60 6.68
N LEU A 278 -20.13 -24.36 7.29
CA LEU A 278 -18.92 -25.12 7.09
C LEU A 278 -18.61 -25.96 8.34
N ASN A 279 -18.84 -27.26 8.24
CA ASN A 279 -18.51 -28.28 9.26
C ASN A 279 -17.50 -29.29 8.67
N SER A 280 -16.46 -28.78 8.01
CA SER A 280 -15.55 -29.55 7.16
C SER A 280 -14.17 -29.73 7.80
N GLY A 281 -13.35 -30.62 7.25
CA GLY A 281 -11.93 -30.70 7.58
C GLY A 281 -11.17 -29.53 6.95
N ASN A 282 -10.53 -29.79 5.82
CA ASN A 282 -9.83 -28.76 5.04
C ASN A 282 -10.74 -28.19 3.94
N PHE A 283 -10.78 -26.88 3.82
CA PHE A 283 -11.53 -26.16 2.80
C PHE A 283 -10.54 -25.32 1.97
N TYR A 284 -10.23 -25.80 0.76
CA TYR A 284 -9.27 -25.19 -0.16
C TYR A 284 -9.99 -24.27 -1.14
N PHE A 285 -9.58 -23.01 -1.20
CA PHE A 285 -10.12 -22.06 -2.16
C PHE A 285 -9.16 -20.89 -2.41
N ASP A 286 -9.10 -20.44 -3.67
CA ASP A 286 -8.27 -19.31 -4.10
C ASP A 286 -9.09 -18.20 -4.80
N ARG A 287 -10.41 -18.20 -4.60
CA ARG A 287 -11.40 -17.33 -5.27
C ARG A 287 -12.50 -16.91 -4.31
N PRO A 288 -13.16 -15.75 -4.51
CA PRO A 288 -14.12 -15.25 -3.54
C PRO A 288 -15.30 -16.20 -3.31
N ILE A 289 -15.75 -16.26 -2.07
CA ILE A 289 -16.98 -16.92 -1.65
C ILE A 289 -17.94 -15.83 -1.20
N PHE A 290 -19.10 -15.74 -1.85
CA PHE A 290 -20.14 -14.78 -1.51
C PHE A 290 -21.37 -15.51 -0.97
N VAL A 291 -21.87 -15.07 0.18
CA VAL A 291 -23.02 -15.64 0.88
C VAL A 291 -24.08 -14.54 1.08
N GLU A 292 -25.26 -14.69 0.48
CA GLU A 292 -26.38 -13.74 0.64
C GLU A 292 -26.97 -13.73 2.06
N GLY A 293 -26.79 -14.81 2.81
CA GLY A 293 -27.22 -14.92 4.20
C GLY A 293 -26.05 -14.90 5.19
N LYS A 294 -26.20 -15.66 6.28
CA LYS A 294 -25.17 -15.82 7.32
C LYS A 294 -24.17 -16.93 6.96
N LEU A 295 -22.94 -16.77 7.45
CA LEU A 295 -21.91 -17.80 7.42
C LEU A 295 -21.67 -18.35 8.82
N THR A 296 -21.70 -19.67 8.97
CA THR A 296 -21.33 -20.37 10.20
C THR A 296 -20.16 -21.31 9.93
N ILE A 297 -19.06 -21.13 10.66
CA ILE A 297 -17.84 -21.92 10.53
C ILE A 297 -17.65 -22.71 11.82
N ASN A 298 -17.76 -24.04 11.74
CA ASN A 298 -17.50 -24.95 12.83
C ASN A 298 -16.29 -25.83 12.47
N SER A 299 -15.17 -25.61 13.16
CA SER A 299 -13.94 -26.43 13.05
C SER A 299 -13.40 -26.68 11.64
N THR A 300 -13.64 -25.75 10.70
CA THR A 300 -13.11 -25.83 9.33
C THR A 300 -11.75 -25.14 9.23
N HIS A 301 -10.79 -25.79 8.60
CA HIS A 301 -9.45 -25.26 8.33
C HIS A 301 -9.39 -24.73 6.90
N PHE A 302 -9.14 -23.45 6.75
CA PHE A 302 -9.04 -22.83 5.42
C PHE A 302 -7.61 -22.88 4.90
N ILE A 303 -7.47 -23.17 3.60
CA ILE A 303 -6.18 -23.25 2.90
C ILE A 303 -6.35 -22.55 1.54
N GLY A 304 -5.36 -21.75 1.15
CA GLY A 304 -5.41 -20.94 -0.08
C GLY A 304 -5.55 -19.44 0.19
N LYS A 305 -5.79 -18.67 -0.87
CA LYS A 305 -5.83 -17.21 -0.86
C LYS A 305 -7.19 -16.71 -1.33
N GLY A 306 -8.03 -16.23 -0.43
CA GLY A 306 -9.34 -15.74 -0.83
C GLY A 306 -10.09 -15.00 0.26
N ILE A 307 -11.15 -14.33 -0.17
CA ILE A 307 -12.07 -13.61 0.69
C ILE A 307 -13.40 -14.34 0.79
N ILE A 308 -13.96 -14.37 2.00
CA ILE A 308 -15.32 -14.86 2.23
C ILE A 308 -16.17 -13.68 2.68
N TYR A 309 -17.14 -13.31 1.84
CA TYR A 309 -18.16 -12.33 2.17
C TYR A 309 -19.46 -13.00 2.62
N ALA A 310 -20.02 -12.53 3.73
CA ALA A 310 -21.40 -12.80 4.13
C ALA A 310 -22.15 -11.49 4.32
N LYS A 311 -23.34 -11.38 3.71
CA LYS A 311 -24.18 -10.18 3.83
C LYS A 311 -24.70 -9.97 5.25
N ASP A 312 -25.01 -11.08 5.93
CA ASP A 312 -25.36 -11.09 7.35
C ASP A 312 -24.12 -11.41 8.21
N ASP A 313 -24.32 -12.05 9.36
CA ASP A 313 -23.26 -12.34 10.32
C ASP A 313 -22.33 -13.47 9.83
N ILE A 314 -21.05 -13.36 10.18
CA ILE A 314 -20.08 -14.46 10.19
C ILE A 314 -19.90 -14.92 11.63
N LYS A 315 -20.14 -16.20 11.89
CA LYS A 315 -19.92 -16.82 13.20
C LYS A 315 -18.89 -17.92 13.09
N VAL A 316 -17.81 -17.82 13.86
CA VAL A 316 -16.77 -18.83 13.98
C VAL A 316 -16.88 -19.49 15.35
N ASN A 317 -17.17 -20.79 15.38
CA ASN A 317 -17.20 -21.59 16.60
C ASN A 317 -16.21 -22.75 16.44
N SER A 318 -14.99 -22.57 16.95
CA SER A 318 -13.96 -23.62 16.89
C SER A 318 -13.06 -23.57 18.11
N ALA A 319 -12.62 -24.71 18.63
CA ALA A 319 -11.61 -24.73 19.67
C ALA A 319 -10.31 -24.04 19.21
N SER A 320 -9.88 -24.34 17.98
CA SER A 320 -8.77 -23.68 17.29
C SER A 320 -9.25 -23.19 15.92
N PHE A 321 -9.15 -21.90 15.66
CA PHE A 321 -9.41 -21.33 14.34
C PHE A 321 -8.07 -20.89 13.73
N ALA A 322 -7.67 -21.56 12.65
CA ALA A 322 -6.45 -21.25 11.94
C ALA A 322 -6.71 -21.19 10.43
N THR A 323 -6.16 -20.18 9.78
CA THR A 323 -6.08 -20.10 8.32
C THR A 323 -4.65 -20.51 7.93
N THR A 324 -4.47 -21.78 7.57
CA THR A 324 -3.15 -22.39 7.43
C THR A 324 -2.77 -22.40 5.95
N ALA A 325 -1.59 -21.87 5.60
CA ALA A 325 -1.07 -21.81 4.22
C ALA A 325 -1.91 -20.96 3.24
N GLY A 326 -1.89 -19.65 3.46
CA GLY A 326 -2.45 -18.63 2.57
C GLY A 326 -3.16 -17.50 3.34
N THR A 327 -3.78 -16.56 2.63
CA THR A 327 -4.49 -15.39 3.15
C THR A 327 -6.00 -15.59 3.04
N VAL A 328 -6.67 -15.81 4.17
CA VAL A 328 -8.13 -16.01 4.20
C VAL A 328 -8.76 -14.89 4.99
N SER A 329 -9.47 -14.03 4.27
CA SER A 329 -10.07 -12.81 4.82
C SER A 329 -11.57 -12.98 5.02
N LEU A 330 -12.08 -12.43 6.12
CA LEU A 330 -13.50 -12.49 6.47
C LEU A 330 -14.11 -11.10 6.33
N TYR A 331 -15.17 -10.98 5.54
CA TYR A 331 -15.88 -9.73 5.33
C TYR A 331 -17.38 -9.92 5.61
N SER A 332 -17.91 -9.24 6.62
CA SER A 332 -19.33 -9.26 6.94
C SER A 332 -20.01 -7.92 6.63
N GLY A 333 -21.22 -7.98 6.05
CA GLY A 333 -22.12 -6.83 5.97
C GLY A 333 -22.74 -6.45 7.32
N LYS A 334 -22.66 -7.34 8.32
CA LYS A 334 -23.10 -7.13 9.71
C LYS A 334 -21.96 -7.45 10.67
N ASN A 335 -22.07 -8.53 11.46
CA ASN A 335 -21.15 -8.81 12.55
C ASN A 335 -20.21 -9.98 12.23
N ILE A 336 -18.99 -9.92 12.76
CA ILE A 336 -18.08 -11.06 12.86
C ILE A 336 -17.97 -11.43 14.33
N GLU A 337 -18.40 -12.64 14.67
CA GLU A 337 -18.29 -13.21 16.01
C GLU A 337 -17.32 -14.38 16.00
N LEU A 338 -16.15 -14.17 16.61
CA LEU A 338 -15.11 -15.18 16.72
C LEU A 338 -15.10 -15.75 18.15
N ASN A 339 -15.59 -16.98 18.28
CA ASN A 339 -15.61 -17.74 19.52
C ASN A 339 -14.63 -18.92 19.38
N SER A 340 -13.42 -18.75 19.94
CA SER A 340 -12.40 -19.79 19.91
C SER A 340 -11.53 -19.80 21.14
N MET A 341 -10.83 -20.90 21.44
CA MET A 341 -9.80 -20.87 22.49
C MET A 341 -8.52 -20.23 21.95
N TRP A 342 -8.14 -20.61 20.73
CA TRP A 342 -7.02 -20.03 19.99
C TRP A 342 -7.45 -19.61 18.58
N ALA A 343 -7.12 -18.38 18.20
CA ALA A 343 -7.31 -17.86 16.85
C ALA A 343 -5.95 -17.46 16.25
N ASP A 344 -5.55 -18.06 15.12
CA ASP A 344 -4.42 -17.61 14.29
C ASP A 344 -4.93 -17.32 12.88
N ILE A 345 -5.22 -16.06 12.63
CA ILE A 345 -5.80 -15.57 11.38
C ILE A 345 -4.66 -15.01 10.54
N ASN A 346 -4.61 -15.40 9.28
CA ASN A 346 -3.71 -14.88 8.27
C ASN A 346 -4.59 -14.32 7.15
N GLY A 347 -4.74 -13.01 7.12
CA GLY A 347 -5.79 -12.30 6.40
C GLY A 347 -6.40 -11.20 7.27
N PHE A 348 -7.33 -10.44 6.71
CA PHE A 348 -8.00 -9.36 7.41
C PHE A 348 -9.44 -9.73 7.79
N MET A 349 -9.96 -9.05 8.80
CA MET A 349 -11.39 -9.06 9.13
C MET A 349 -11.98 -7.68 8.85
N TYR A 350 -13.10 -7.65 8.12
CA TYR A 350 -13.77 -6.43 7.72
C TYR A 350 -15.26 -6.44 8.04
N ALA A 351 -15.75 -5.44 8.77
CA ALA A 351 -17.18 -5.28 9.09
C ALA A 351 -17.57 -3.79 9.11
N PRO A 352 -17.72 -3.14 7.95
CA PRO A 352 -17.90 -1.69 7.85
C PRO A 352 -19.18 -1.16 8.49
N ASN A 353 -20.20 -2.00 8.65
CA ASN A 353 -21.50 -1.62 9.22
C ASN A 353 -21.85 -2.39 10.51
N GLY A 354 -20.92 -3.13 11.09
CA GLY A 354 -21.23 -3.94 12.28
C GLY A 354 -20.06 -4.21 13.18
N THR A 355 -20.24 -5.20 14.06
CA THR A 355 -19.32 -5.45 15.17
C THR A 355 -18.40 -6.63 14.88
N ILE A 356 -17.10 -6.45 15.07
CA ILE A 356 -16.12 -7.53 15.19
C ILE A 356 -15.91 -7.83 16.69
N SER A 357 -16.34 -9.00 17.13
CA SER A 357 -16.11 -9.50 18.50
C SER A 357 -15.13 -10.67 18.48
N MET A 358 -13.99 -10.51 19.13
CA MET A 358 -12.98 -11.55 19.28
C MET A 358 -12.97 -12.05 20.73
N ASN A 359 -13.57 -13.22 20.94
CA ASN A 359 -13.65 -13.87 22.25
C ASN A 359 -12.71 -15.08 22.23
N SER A 360 -11.48 -14.92 22.74
CA SER A 360 -10.50 -16.01 22.75
C SER A 360 -9.52 -15.96 23.92
N MET A 361 -8.90 -17.10 24.26
CA MET A 361 -7.81 -17.06 25.25
C MET A 361 -6.56 -16.41 24.64
N SER A 362 -6.28 -16.69 23.37
CA SER A 362 -5.21 -16.05 22.61
C SER A 362 -5.64 -15.83 21.16
N SER A 363 -5.35 -14.65 20.63
CA SER A 363 -5.64 -14.29 19.25
C SER A 363 -4.40 -13.68 18.60
N LYS A 364 -4.05 -14.21 17.44
CA LYS A 364 -3.03 -13.68 16.54
C LYS A 364 -3.69 -13.39 15.20
N VAL A 365 -3.49 -12.18 14.69
CA VAL A 365 -3.94 -11.75 13.36
C VAL A 365 -2.70 -11.30 12.60
N ASN A 366 -2.42 -11.93 11.46
CA ASN A 366 -1.41 -11.50 10.50
C ASN A 366 -2.18 -10.84 9.35
N GLY A 367 -2.33 -9.52 9.41
CA GLY A 367 -3.28 -8.72 8.64
C GLY A 367 -3.92 -7.65 9.52
N SER A 368 -5.17 -7.28 9.21
CA SER A 368 -5.85 -6.14 9.82
C SER A 368 -7.19 -6.51 10.44
N VAL A 369 -7.60 -5.77 11.47
CA VAL A 369 -8.94 -5.84 12.06
C VAL A 369 -9.63 -4.50 11.87
N ILE A 370 -10.60 -4.45 10.95
CA ILE A 370 -11.23 -3.21 10.49
C ILE A 370 -12.75 -3.36 10.65
N GLY A 371 -13.37 -2.60 11.55
CA GLY A 371 -14.81 -2.71 11.75
C GLY A 371 -15.43 -1.45 12.33
N ASN A 372 -16.75 -1.31 12.17
CA ASN A 372 -17.47 -0.19 12.76
C ASN A 372 -17.32 -0.21 14.27
N ILE A 373 -17.63 -1.35 14.89
CA ILE A 373 -17.37 -1.59 16.30
C ILE A 373 -16.41 -2.75 16.44
N ILE A 374 -15.38 -2.61 17.28
CA ILE A 374 -14.46 -3.70 17.60
C ILE A 374 -14.49 -3.93 19.11
N LYS A 375 -14.69 -5.20 19.50
CA LYS A 375 -14.65 -5.69 20.89
C LYS A 375 -13.58 -6.78 20.98
N LEU A 376 -12.40 -6.40 21.46
CA LEU A 376 -11.24 -7.30 21.59
C LEU A 376 -11.21 -7.87 23.00
N ASN A 377 -11.79 -9.06 23.18
CA ASN A 377 -11.90 -9.78 24.46
C ASN A 377 -10.97 -11.00 24.47
N SER A 378 -9.72 -10.81 24.04
CA SER A 378 -8.71 -11.87 24.02
C SER A 378 -7.84 -11.84 25.27
N GLY A 379 -7.48 -12.98 25.87
CA GLY A 379 -6.50 -12.98 26.97
C GLY A 379 -5.15 -12.38 26.53
N PHE A 380 -4.66 -12.83 25.37
CA PHE A 380 -3.51 -12.28 24.67
C PHE A 380 -3.91 -11.88 23.25
N LEU A 381 -3.58 -10.68 22.83
CA LEU A 381 -3.82 -10.18 21.48
C LEU A 381 -2.51 -9.82 20.79
N LYS A 382 -2.26 -10.41 19.63
CA LYS A 382 -1.25 -9.95 18.68
C LYS A 382 -1.89 -9.61 17.34
N VAL A 383 -1.67 -8.40 16.84
CA VAL A 383 -1.99 -8.01 15.46
C VAL A 383 -0.69 -7.62 14.76
N ASP A 384 -0.42 -8.23 13.63
CA ASP A 384 0.78 -8.04 12.83
C ASP A 384 0.35 -7.61 11.44
N TYR A 385 0.42 -6.31 11.13
CA TYR A 385 -0.08 -5.78 9.87
C TYR A 385 0.64 -6.37 8.65
N GLY A 386 1.94 -6.70 8.82
CA GLY A 386 2.79 -7.18 7.72
C GLY A 386 2.91 -6.13 6.61
N ASP A 387 2.84 -6.58 5.36
CA ASP A 387 2.93 -5.72 4.17
C ASP A 387 1.56 -5.17 3.70
N GLY A 388 0.47 -5.37 4.48
CA GLY A 388 -0.87 -4.90 4.08
C GLY A 388 -1.45 -5.67 2.88
N ASN A 389 -1.32 -7.00 2.85
CA ASN A 389 -1.83 -7.82 1.76
C ASN A 389 -3.35 -8.07 1.89
N TYR A 390 -4.14 -7.43 1.02
CA TYR A 390 -5.61 -7.53 0.97
C TYR A 390 -6.10 -8.40 -0.19
N ASP A 391 -5.46 -9.58 -0.35
CA ASP A 391 -5.83 -10.59 -1.34
C ASP A 391 -7.35 -10.84 -1.35
N GLY A 392 -7.94 -10.81 -2.55
CA GLY A 392 -9.37 -11.06 -2.77
C GLY A 392 -10.26 -9.81 -2.75
N LEU A 393 -9.78 -8.64 -2.30
CA LEU A 393 -10.43 -7.37 -2.62
C LEU A 393 -10.01 -6.89 -4.02
N PRO A 394 -10.80 -6.00 -4.67
CA PRO A 394 -10.37 -5.37 -5.92
C PRO A 394 -8.99 -4.76 -5.73
N ASP A 395 -8.09 -4.92 -6.70
CA ASP A 395 -6.69 -4.48 -6.59
C ASP A 395 -6.57 -3.11 -5.91
N GLY A 396 -6.17 -3.16 -4.64
CA GLY A 396 -5.90 -2.00 -3.84
C GLY A 396 -4.65 -1.32 -4.35
N GLY A 397 -4.80 -0.15 -4.93
CA GLY A 397 -3.77 0.87 -5.00
C GLY A 397 -2.62 0.47 -5.90
N SER A 398 -2.89 -0.05 -7.10
CA SER A 398 -1.81 -0.16 -8.08
C SER A 398 -1.34 1.25 -8.44
N VAL A 399 -0.04 1.46 -8.30
CA VAL A 399 0.60 2.66 -8.79
C VAL A 399 1.19 2.33 -10.15
N ARG A 400 0.82 3.11 -11.17
CA ARG A 400 1.34 2.94 -12.53
C ARG A 400 1.70 4.26 -13.15
N LEU A 401 2.62 4.21 -14.10
CA LEU A 401 2.85 5.32 -15.02
C LEU A 401 1.70 5.39 -16.03
N VAL A 402 1.26 6.61 -16.34
CA VAL A 402 0.24 6.92 -17.34
C VAL A 402 0.84 7.97 -18.24
N GLU A 403 1.43 7.54 -19.35
CA GLU A 403 2.18 8.41 -20.27
C GLU A 403 1.33 9.53 -20.89
#